data_AF-A0A6U3YAQ9-F1
#
_entry.id   AF-A0A6U3YAQ9-F1
#
_cell.length_a   1.000
_cell.length_b   1.000
_cell.length_c   1.000
_cell.angle_alpha   90.00
_cell.angle_beta   90.00
_cell.angle_gamma   90.00
#
_symmetry.space_group_name_H-M   'P 1'
#
loop_
_entity.id
_entity.type
_entity.pdbx_description
1 polymer ?
#
loop_
_entity_poly.entity_id
_entity_poly.type
_entity_poly.pdbx_seq_one_letter_code
_entity_poly.pdbx_strand_id
1 'polypeptide(L)'
;QLRLKVMLEEDYKPLFLSDIKKAKQDVFATTVDYYFPGDLAQLVLKTSFYDTSILSHDQVRIIDSWIDEDMSGFGTKLLYRASRDGRQASNFHDKCDNQGPTITVIRSTGGYIFGGFCDTPWSCEGRYKASPKAFTFTIKCCSGLGPTKMKLKQNKMEEAVYHRSDYGPSFGDDIDVFYTVNSISKSHTNVGRYYELPPGQEGDTFLTGSRYFDVSEVEVFRVHQD
;
A
#
# COMPACT_ATOMS: atom_id res chain seq x y z
N GLN A 1 37.89 -25.31 0.53
CA GLN A 1 37.83 -25.79 -0.88
C GLN A 1 37.11 -27.13 -1.04
N LEU A 2 37.04 -28.02 -0.04
CA LEU A 2 36.33 -29.32 -0.18
C LEU A 2 34.79 -29.28 -0.13
N ARG A 3 34.13 -28.19 0.31
CA ARG A 3 32.66 -28.13 0.38
C ARG A 3 31.95 -27.83 -0.95
N LEU A 4 32.66 -27.36 -1.99
CA LEU A 4 32.04 -27.06 -3.28
C LEU A 4 31.87 -28.28 -4.20
N LYS A 5 32.62 -29.36 -3.98
CA LYS A 5 32.56 -30.55 -4.85
C LYS A 5 31.33 -31.42 -4.61
N VAL A 6 30.83 -31.46 -3.37
CA VAL A 6 29.66 -32.28 -3.00
C VAL A 6 28.35 -31.76 -3.61
N MET A 7 28.27 -30.47 -3.93
CA MET A 7 27.07 -29.88 -4.55
C MET A 7 26.90 -30.21 -6.05
N LEU A 8 27.86 -30.89 -6.67
CA LEU A 8 27.85 -31.21 -8.10
C LEU A 8 27.53 -32.68 -8.39
N GLU A 9 27.39 -33.54 -7.38
CA GLU A 9 27.29 -35.00 -7.56
C GLU A 9 25.95 -35.64 -7.16
N GLU A 10 24.97 -34.88 -6.66
CA GLU A 10 23.63 -35.43 -6.41
C GLU A 10 22.54 -34.63 -7.13
N ASP A 11 21.61 -35.35 -7.75
CA ASP A 11 20.44 -34.85 -8.49
C ASP A 11 19.69 -33.76 -7.72
N TYR A 12 20.07 -32.50 -7.95
CA TYR A 12 19.47 -31.36 -7.30
C TYR A 12 18.11 -31.08 -7.96
N LYS A 13 17.03 -31.45 -7.28
CA LYS A 13 15.67 -31.05 -7.68
C LYS A 13 15.60 -29.51 -7.69
N PRO A 14 15.19 -28.88 -8.80
CA PRO A 14 15.04 -27.43 -8.85
C PRO A 14 14.04 -26.94 -7.80
N LEU A 15 14.44 -25.97 -6.99
CA LEU A 15 13.54 -25.27 -6.08
C LEU A 15 12.63 -24.36 -6.93
N PHE A 16 11.32 -24.65 -6.95
CA PHE A 16 10.37 -23.81 -7.69
C PHE A 16 10.05 -22.55 -6.88
N LEU A 17 10.05 -21.39 -7.55
CA LEU A 17 9.84 -20.06 -6.92
C LEU A 17 8.52 -19.94 -6.15
N SER A 18 7.52 -20.76 -6.48
CA SER A 18 6.23 -20.83 -5.79
C SER A 18 6.35 -21.25 -4.32
N ASP A 19 7.41 -21.97 -3.97
CA ASP A 19 7.56 -22.64 -2.67
C ASP A 19 8.40 -21.81 -1.68
N ILE A 20 8.95 -20.69 -2.15
CA ILE A 20 9.95 -19.88 -1.44
C ILE A 20 9.33 -18.59 -0.86
N LYS A 21 8.27 -18.71 -0.07
CA LYS A 21 7.78 -17.57 0.75
C LYS A 21 8.22 -17.67 2.21
N LYS A 22 8.12 -18.85 2.83
CA LYS A 22 8.48 -19.05 4.23
C LYS A 22 9.98 -19.24 4.44
N ALA A 23 10.64 -20.07 3.62
CA ALA A 23 12.08 -20.30 3.71
C ALA A 23 12.92 -19.02 3.53
N LYS A 24 12.47 -18.06 2.72
CA LYS A 24 13.14 -16.75 2.57
C LYS A 24 12.96 -15.87 3.80
N GLN A 25 11.80 -15.92 4.46
CA GLN A 25 11.57 -15.21 5.71
C GLN A 25 12.42 -15.82 6.83
N ASP A 26 12.48 -17.14 6.92
CA ASP A 26 13.30 -17.84 7.92
C ASP A 26 14.80 -17.59 7.66
N VAL A 27 15.26 -17.62 6.41
CA VAL A 27 16.64 -17.28 6.05
C VAL A 27 16.93 -15.80 6.33
N PHE A 28 16.02 -14.88 6.01
CA PHE A 28 16.18 -13.47 6.33
C PHE A 28 16.24 -13.24 7.84
N ALA A 29 15.32 -13.83 8.61
CA ALA A 29 15.31 -13.76 10.07
C ALA A 29 16.59 -14.33 10.68
N THR A 30 17.03 -15.49 10.21
CA THR A 30 18.28 -16.12 10.65
C THR A 30 19.49 -15.26 10.29
N THR A 31 19.50 -14.67 9.10
CA THR A 31 20.59 -13.79 8.64
C THR A 31 20.62 -12.50 9.46
N VAL A 32 19.47 -11.90 9.70
CA VAL A 32 19.33 -10.69 10.52
C VAL A 32 19.75 -10.95 11.96
N ASP A 33 19.31 -12.05 12.57
CA ASP A 33 19.71 -12.44 13.93
C ASP A 33 21.21 -12.73 14.02
N TYR A 34 21.79 -13.36 12.99
CA TYR A 34 23.22 -13.65 12.92
C TYR A 34 24.09 -12.38 12.83
N TYR A 35 23.71 -11.42 11.98
CA TYR A 35 24.50 -10.21 11.75
C TYR A 35 24.14 -9.05 12.71
N PHE A 36 22.96 -9.06 13.33
CA PHE A 36 22.44 -8.00 14.19
C PHE A 36 21.78 -8.54 15.47
N PRO A 37 22.48 -9.32 16.31
CA PRO A 37 21.86 -9.99 17.45
C PRO A 37 21.27 -9.00 18.47
N GLY A 38 20.19 -9.43 19.14
CA GLY A 38 19.51 -8.66 20.19
C GLY A 38 18.40 -7.75 19.63
N ASP A 39 18.25 -6.56 20.21
CA ASP A 39 17.13 -5.65 19.90
C ASP A 39 17.13 -5.16 18.44
N LEU A 40 18.29 -5.15 17.78
CA LEU A 40 18.44 -4.77 16.38
C LEU A 40 17.82 -5.80 15.41
N ALA A 41 17.93 -7.10 15.68
CA ALA A 41 17.28 -8.11 14.87
C ALA A 41 15.76 -8.02 14.97
N GLN A 42 15.25 -7.81 16.19
CA GLN A 42 13.83 -7.54 16.45
C GLN A 42 13.35 -6.30 15.68
N LEU A 43 14.15 -5.23 15.66
CA LEU A 43 13.83 -3.99 14.95
C LEU A 43 13.75 -4.18 13.43
N VAL A 44 14.72 -4.90 12.85
CA VAL A 44 14.76 -5.18 11.41
C VAL A 44 13.64 -6.13 10.99
N LEU A 45 13.29 -7.12 11.83
CA LEU A 45 12.21 -8.08 11.53
C LEU A 45 10.81 -7.50 11.72
N LYS A 46 10.65 -6.49 12.58
CA LYS A 46 9.41 -5.73 12.78
C LYS A 46 9.26 -4.55 11.82
N THR A 47 10.18 -4.37 10.87
CA THR A 47 10.11 -3.25 9.94
C THR A 47 8.93 -3.45 8.98
N SER A 48 7.87 -2.68 9.19
CA SER A 48 6.78 -2.56 8.24
C SER A 48 7.29 -2.00 6.91
N PHE A 49 6.61 -2.37 5.81
CA PHE A 49 6.94 -1.91 4.45
C PHE A 49 8.35 -2.25 3.97
N TYR A 50 9.00 -3.30 4.48
CA TYR A 50 10.38 -3.66 4.11
C TYR A 50 10.61 -3.85 2.58
N ASP A 51 9.56 -4.20 1.82
CA ASP A 51 9.56 -4.32 0.37
C ASP A 51 8.79 -3.14 -0.25
N THR A 52 9.03 -1.90 0.17
CA THR A 52 8.54 -0.69 -0.52
C THR A 52 9.59 -0.12 -1.45
N SER A 53 9.15 0.33 -2.63
CA SER A 53 9.96 1.07 -3.61
C SER A 53 9.58 2.55 -3.72
N ILE A 54 8.56 2.97 -2.95
CA ILE A 54 8.04 4.35 -2.94
C ILE A 54 8.56 5.12 -1.73
N LEU A 55 8.53 4.51 -0.54
CA LEU A 55 8.76 5.20 0.73
C LEU A 55 10.20 5.10 1.19
N SER A 56 10.72 6.18 1.79
CA SER A 56 11.93 6.12 2.61
C SER A 56 11.64 5.58 4.00
N HIS A 57 12.68 5.18 4.72
CA HIS A 57 12.55 4.67 6.09
C HIS A 57 11.88 5.68 7.05
N ASP A 58 12.16 6.98 6.89
CA ASP A 58 11.54 8.03 7.70
C ASP A 58 10.05 8.19 7.39
N GLN A 59 9.67 8.04 6.11
CA GLN A 59 8.27 8.12 5.69
C GLN A 59 7.45 6.91 6.14
N VAL A 60 8.08 5.73 6.17
CA VAL A 60 7.48 4.52 6.76
C VAL A 60 7.11 4.76 8.21
N ARG A 61 8.01 5.32 9.04
CA ARG A 61 7.72 5.59 10.46
C ARG A 61 6.54 6.55 10.68
N ILE A 62 6.34 7.50 9.76
CA ILE A 62 5.19 8.41 9.81
C ILE A 62 3.89 7.63 9.57
N ILE A 63 3.86 6.82 8.51
CA ILE A 63 2.68 6.01 8.17
C ILE A 63 2.39 4.99 9.26
N ASP A 64 3.43 4.35 9.81
CA ASP A 64 3.28 3.39 10.91
C ASP A 64 2.60 4.04 12.11
N SER A 65 3.04 5.24 12.50
CA SER A 65 2.43 5.98 13.61
C SER A 65 0.93 6.25 13.40
N TRP A 66 0.51 6.49 12.16
CA TRP A 66 -0.90 6.73 11.83
C TRP A 66 -1.76 5.47 11.87
N ILE A 67 -1.19 4.30 11.58
CA ILE A 67 -1.88 3.00 11.67
C ILE A 67 -1.93 2.55 13.14
N ASP A 68 -0.83 2.71 13.89
CA ASP A 68 -0.72 2.32 15.29
C ASP A 68 -1.72 3.05 16.20
N GLU A 69 -2.14 4.26 15.84
CA GLU A 69 -3.24 4.99 16.52
C GLU A 69 -4.51 4.14 16.66
N ASP A 70 -4.80 3.28 15.67
CA ASP A 70 -6.03 2.50 15.57
C ASP A 70 -5.80 0.97 15.63
N MET A 71 -4.56 0.51 15.42
CA MET A 71 -4.17 -0.90 15.33
C MET A 71 -2.75 -1.14 15.89
N SER A 72 -2.60 -1.16 17.22
CA SER A 72 -1.29 -1.43 17.83
C SER A 72 -0.75 -2.83 17.48
N GLY A 73 0.56 -2.92 17.22
CA GLY A 73 1.25 -4.19 17.01
C GLY A 73 0.86 -4.87 15.70
N PHE A 74 1.00 -4.14 14.59
CA PHE A 74 0.67 -4.63 13.27
C PHE A 74 1.91 -4.98 12.44
N GLY A 75 1.76 -5.95 11.55
CA GLY A 75 2.66 -6.27 10.46
C GLY A 75 2.08 -5.89 9.10
N THR A 76 2.97 -5.74 8.11
CA THR A 76 2.57 -5.45 6.72
C THR A 76 3.11 -6.47 5.74
N LYS A 77 2.35 -6.73 4.68
CA LYS A 77 2.75 -7.64 3.60
C LYS A 77 2.34 -7.09 2.25
N LEU A 78 3.30 -6.89 1.34
CA LEU A 78 3.03 -6.44 -0.02
C LEU A 78 2.14 -7.45 -0.76
N LEU A 79 0.96 -7.00 -1.18
CA LEU A 79 0.00 -7.77 -1.98
C LEU A 79 0.20 -7.48 -3.47
N TYR A 80 0.25 -6.20 -3.81
CA TYR A 80 0.22 -5.70 -5.18
C TYR A 80 1.26 -4.60 -5.38
N ARG A 81 1.98 -4.67 -6.50
CA ARG A 81 2.86 -3.61 -6.99
C ARG A 81 2.59 -3.41 -8.48
N ALA A 82 2.22 -2.20 -8.90
CA ALA A 82 1.74 -1.96 -10.26
C ALA A 82 2.78 -2.31 -11.34
N SER A 83 4.07 -2.01 -11.10
CA SER A 83 5.16 -2.40 -12.00
C SER A 83 5.39 -3.92 -12.11
N ARG A 84 4.99 -4.70 -11.09
CA ARG A 84 5.14 -6.16 -11.05
C ARG A 84 3.89 -6.88 -11.58
N ASP A 85 2.72 -6.40 -11.19
CA ASP A 85 1.45 -7.12 -11.32
C ASP A 85 0.54 -6.55 -12.42
N GLY A 86 0.86 -5.38 -12.99
CA GLY A 86 0.08 -4.72 -14.04
C GLY A 86 -0.75 -3.54 -13.53
N ARG A 87 -1.22 -2.67 -14.44
CA ARG A 87 -1.85 -1.35 -14.13
C ARG A 87 -3.34 -1.28 -14.46
N GLN A 88 -4.03 -2.40 -14.38
CA GLN A 88 -5.48 -2.49 -14.59
C GLN A 88 -6.19 -2.81 -13.27
N ALA A 89 -7.44 -2.38 -13.14
CA ALA A 89 -8.29 -2.69 -11.98
C ALA A 89 -8.35 -4.20 -11.68
N SER A 90 -8.43 -5.04 -12.70
CA SER A 90 -8.42 -6.50 -12.55
C SER A 90 -7.14 -7.02 -11.87
N ASN A 91 -5.97 -6.44 -12.16
CA ASN A 91 -4.72 -6.83 -11.53
C ASN A 91 -4.70 -6.50 -10.03
N PHE A 92 -5.32 -5.38 -9.65
CA PHE A 92 -5.50 -5.03 -8.24
C PHE A 92 -6.44 -6.03 -7.57
N HIS A 93 -7.62 -6.28 -8.12
CA HIS A 93 -8.61 -7.19 -7.54
C HIS A 93 -8.09 -8.62 -7.40
N ASP A 94 -7.34 -9.14 -8.39
CA ASP A 94 -6.70 -10.46 -8.34
C ASP A 94 -5.74 -10.62 -7.13
N LYS A 95 -5.20 -9.51 -6.61
CA LYS A 95 -4.22 -9.51 -5.51
C LYS A 95 -4.78 -9.06 -4.18
N CYS A 96 -5.75 -8.14 -4.19
CA CYS A 96 -6.15 -7.38 -3.02
C CYS A 96 -7.54 -7.73 -2.49
N ASP A 97 -8.40 -8.35 -3.28
CA ASP A 97 -9.73 -8.73 -2.83
C ASP A 97 -9.67 -9.75 -1.69
N ASN A 98 -10.54 -9.54 -0.69
CA ASN A 98 -10.69 -10.40 0.49
C ASN A 98 -9.41 -10.59 1.32
N GLN A 99 -8.40 -9.72 1.19
CA GLN A 99 -7.13 -9.87 1.91
C GLN A 99 -7.14 -9.30 3.35
N GLY A 100 -8.20 -8.61 3.75
CA GLY A 100 -8.27 -7.91 5.05
C GLY A 100 -8.01 -6.40 4.92
N PRO A 101 -7.66 -5.73 6.03
CA PRO A 101 -7.22 -4.35 6.03
C PRO A 101 -6.03 -4.12 5.09
N THR A 102 -6.02 -2.99 4.40
CA THR A 102 -4.92 -2.63 3.50
C THR A 102 -4.53 -1.18 3.61
N ILE A 103 -3.27 -0.90 3.29
CA ILE A 103 -2.77 0.43 3.01
C ILE A 103 -2.26 0.49 1.58
N THR A 104 -2.73 1.50 0.86
CA THR A 104 -2.35 1.80 -0.52
C THR A 104 -1.41 3.00 -0.51
N VAL A 105 -0.27 2.87 -1.18
CA VAL A 105 0.72 3.95 -1.37
C VAL A 105 0.88 4.19 -2.87
N ILE A 106 0.70 5.43 -3.29
CA ILE A 106 0.69 5.86 -4.68
C ILE A 106 1.83 6.85 -4.88
N ARG A 107 2.60 6.68 -5.96
CA ARG A 107 3.50 7.69 -6.48
C ARG A 107 3.02 8.16 -7.84
N SER A 108 2.76 9.45 -8.01
CA SER A 108 2.42 10.02 -9.33
C SER A 108 3.68 10.19 -10.19
N THR A 109 3.51 10.49 -11.48
CA THR A 109 4.62 10.86 -12.39
C THR A 109 5.26 12.20 -12.02
N GLY A 110 4.49 13.11 -11.39
CA GLY A 110 5.01 14.35 -10.78
C GLY A 110 5.84 14.13 -9.51
N GLY A 111 5.98 12.88 -9.06
CA GLY A 111 6.76 12.54 -7.87
C GLY A 111 6.09 12.91 -6.55
N TYR A 112 4.76 13.06 -6.56
CA TYR A 112 3.92 13.20 -5.35
C TYR A 112 3.61 11.82 -4.78
N ILE A 113 3.57 11.72 -3.45
CA ILE A 113 3.36 10.46 -2.71
C ILE A 113 2.19 10.64 -1.77
N PHE A 114 1.16 9.83 -1.93
CA PHE A 114 -0.10 9.88 -1.19
C PHE A 114 -0.80 8.52 -1.22
N GLY A 115 -1.92 8.38 -0.54
CA GLY A 115 -2.62 7.10 -0.47
C GLY A 115 -3.73 7.07 0.55
N GLY A 116 -4.09 5.87 0.98
CA GLY A 116 -5.09 5.67 2.01
C GLY A 116 -5.02 4.29 2.65
N PHE A 117 -5.55 4.22 3.86
CA PHE A 117 -5.76 3.00 4.63
C PHE A 117 -7.25 2.69 4.69
N CYS A 118 -7.59 1.40 4.58
CA CYS A 118 -8.94 0.89 4.82
C CYS A 118 -8.87 -0.38 5.67
N ASP A 119 -9.75 -0.49 6.66
CA ASP A 119 -9.94 -1.67 7.51
C ASP A 119 -10.98 -2.66 6.97
N THR A 120 -11.67 -2.30 5.88
CA THR A 120 -12.61 -3.17 5.18
C THR A 120 -11.93 -3.90 4.00
N PRO A 121 -12.08 -5.23 3.88
CA PRO A 121 -11.52 -5.99 2.75
C PRO A 121 -12.17 -5.61 1.42
N TRP A 122 -11.34 -5.35 0.40
CA TRP A 122 -11.76 -5.07 -0.98
C TRP A 122 -12.62 -6.17 -1.59
N SER A 123 -13.53 -5.76 -2.48
CA SER A 123 -14.41 -6.62 -3.26
C SER A 123 -14.88 -5.91 -4.53
N CYS A 124 -15.62 -6.61 -5.38
CA CYS A 124 -16.08 -6.14 -6.70
C CYS A 124 -17.60 -5.83 -6.76
N GLU A 125 -18.23 -5.46 -5.64
CA GLU A 125 -19.70 -5.46 -5.50
C GLU A 125 -20.46 -4.28 -6.16
N GLY A 126 -19.75 -3.29 -6.70
CA GLY A 126 -20.32 -2.10 -7.32
C GLY A 126 -20.93 -1.09 -6.35
N ARG A 127 -20.46 -1.01 -5.10
CA ARG A 127 -21.05 -0.16 -4.06
C ARG A 127 -20.01 0.44 -3.13
N TYR A 128 -20.41 1.52 -2.46
CA TYR A 128 -19.66 2.07 -1.34
C TYR A 128 -19.72 1.11 -0.14
N LYS A 129 -18.66 1.11 0.69
CA LYS A 129 -18.61 0.40 1.96
C LYS A 129 -18.05 1.28 3.07
N ALA A 130 -18.57 1.04 4.27
CA ALA A 130 -18.01 1.58 5.49
C ALA A 130 -16.59 1.04 5.72
N SER A 131 -15.73 1.88 6.27
CA SER A 131 -14.39 1.52 6.74
C SER A 131 -14.07 2.49 7.88
N PRO A 132 -14.53 2.20 9.12
CA PRO A 132 -14.55 3.17 10.21
C PRO A 132 -13.18 3.73 10.60
N LYS A 133 -12.11 2.96 10.36
CA LYS A 133 -10.73 3.38 10.62
C LYS A 133 -10.05 3.96 9.39
N ALA A 134 -10.77 4.17 8.29
CA ALA A 134 -10.19 4.66 7.06
C ALA A 134 -9.68 6.10 7.19
N PHE A 135 -8.54 6.34 6.55
CA PHE A 135 -7.97 7.65 6.37
C PHE A 135 -7.25 7.72 5.04
N THR A 136 -7.17 8.91 4.47
CA THR A 136 -6.25 9.19 3.36
C THR A 136 -5.05 9.95 3.89
N PHE A 137 -3.96 9.97 3.13
CA PHE A 137 -2.76 10.70 3.53
C PHE A 137 -1.99 11.23 2.33
N THR A 138 -1.16 12.23 2.59
CA THR A 138 -0.06 12.65 1.71
C THR A 138 1.25 12.62 2.48
N ILE A 139 2.32 12.21 1.83
CA ILE A 139 3.71 12.35 2.29
C ILE A 139 4.40 13.50 1.56
N LYS A 140 4.04 13.70 0.28
CA LYS A 140 4.52 14.78 -0.57
C LYS A 140 3.44 15.14 -1.57
N CYS A 141 2.91 16.36 -1.51
CA CYS A 141 1.89 16.86 -2.42
C CYS A 141 2.31 18.13 -3.17
N CYS A 142 1.53 18.49 -4.20
CA CYS A 142 1.77 19.67 -5.01
C CYS A 142 1.68 20.98 -4.22
N SER A 143 0.81 21.05 -3.20
CA SER A 143 0.68 22.26 -2.38
C SER A 143 1.88 22.54 -1.48
N GLY A 144 2.84 21.61 -1.40
CA GLY A 144 4.04 21.76 -0.58
C GLY A 144 3.81 21.52 0.91
N LEU A 145 2.61 21.11 1.31
CA LEU A 145 2.34 20.69 2.68
C LEU A 145 3.15 19.42 3.01
N GLY A 146 3.67 19.36 4.23
CA GLY A 146 4.35 18.17 4.74
C GLY A 146 3.41 16.96 4.90
N PRO A 147 3.95 15.84 5.41
CA PRO A 147 3.16 14.64 5.66
C PRO A 147 1.89 14.93 6.47
N THR A 148 0.74 14.54 5.95
CA THR A 148 -0.58 14.90 6.48
C THR A 148 -1.54 13.71 6.39
N LYS A 149 -2.13 13.32 7.53
CA LYS A 149 -3.25 12.37 7.65
C LYS A 149 -4.57 13.13 7.53
N MET A 150 -5.51 12.61 6.76
CA MET A 150 -6.82 13.19 6.48
C MET A 150 -7.89 12.18 6.86
N LYS A 151 -8.72 12.53 7.86
CA LYS A 151 -9.72 11.62 8.43
C LYS A 151 -10.95 11.54 7.55
N LEU A 152 -11.65 10.41 7.59
CA LEU A 152 -12.97 10.28 6.98
C LEU A 152 -13.95 11.25 7.65
N LYS A 153 -14.75 11.96 6.85
CA LYS A 153 -15.76 12.88 7.39
C LYS A 153 -16.88 12.11 8.11
N GLN A 154 -17.39 12.67 9.20
CA GLN A 154 -18.45 12.03 10.00
C GLN A 154 -19.72 11.73 9.18
N ASN A 155 -20.09 12.59 8.23
CA ASN A 155 -21.24 12.38 7.36
C ASN A 155 -20.98 11.40 6.19
N LYS A 156 -19.80 10.75 6.16
CA LYS A 156 -19.32 9.86 5.11
C LYS A 156 -18.89 8.48 5.60
N MET A 157 -19.20 8.13 6.86
CA MET A 157 -18.78 6.87 7.50
C MET A 157 -19.22 5.60 6.75
N GLU A 158 -20.35 5.64 6.05
CA GLU A 158 -20.87 4.50 5.26
C GLU A 158 -20.29 4.45 3.82
N GLU A 159 -19.55 5.46 3.41
CA GLU A 159 -19.06 5.65 2.04
C GLU A 159 -17.54 5.84 1.95
N ALA A 160 -16.79 5.20 2.85
CA ALA A 160 -15.35 5.39 2.98
C ALA A 160 -14.53 4.95 1.76
N VAL A 161 -14.95 3.85 1.13
CA VAL A 161 -14.28 3.22 -0.02
C VAL A 161 -15.30 2.75 -1.03
N TYR A 162 -14.95 2.76 -2.32
CA TYR A 162 -15.83 2.30 -3.39
C TYR A 162 -15.32 0.98 -3.97
N HIS A 163 -16.18 -0.04 -3.93
CA HIS A 163 -15.83 -1.41 -4.32
C HIS A 163 -16.44 -1.68 -5.68
N ARG A 164 -15.66 -1.57 -6.76
CA ARG A 164 -16.16 -1.78 -8.12
C ARG A 164 -15.08 -2.40 -9.00
N SER A 165 -15.45 -3.42 -9.77
CA SER A 165 -14.50 -4.27 -10.53
C SER A 165 -13.66 -3.57 -11.59
N ASP A 166 -14.11 -2.40 -12.08
CA ASP A 166 -13.40 -1.57 -13.06
C ASP A 166 -12.62 -0.42 -12.40
N TYR A 167 -12.49 -0.41 -11.07
CA TYR A 167 -11.67 0.52 -10.27
C TYR A 167 -10.55 -0.25 -9.58
N GLY A 168 -9.37 0.36 -9.45
CA GLY A 168 -8.36 -0.11 -8.50
C GLY A 168 -8.73 0.31 -7.07
N PRO A 169 -7.74 0.67 -6.23
CA PRO A 169 -8.01 1.31 -4.95
C PRO A 169 -8.83 2.60 -5.12
N SER A 170 -9.91 2.72 -4.34
CA SER A 170 -10.81 3.88 -4.36
C SER A 170 -11.22 4.29 -2.94
N PHE A 171 -10.87 5.51 -2.55
CA PHE A 171 -11.17 6.08 -1.24
C PHE A 171 -12.24 7.16 -1.40
N GLY A 172 -13.50 6.77 -1.21
CA GLY A 172 -14.66 7.60 -1.52
C GLY A 172 -14.70 7.95 -3.01
N ASP A 173 -14.78 9.24 -3.32
CA ASP A 173 -14.52 9.82 -4.65
C ASP A 173 -13.36 10.86 -4.56
N ASP A 174 -12.55 10.75 -3.50
CA ASP A 174 -11.45 11.68 -3.22
C ASP A 174 -10.15 11.20 -3.89
N ILE A 175 -9.95 9.88 -4.00
CA ILE A 175 -8.80 9.26 -4.66
C ILE A 175 -9.28 8.00 -5.37
N ASP A 176 -9.19 8.00 -6.70
CA ASP A 176 -9.47 6.84 -7.55
C ASP A 176 -8.25 6.50 -8.40
N VAL A 177 -7.87 5.22 -8.42
CA VAL A 177 -6.71 4.73 -9.15
C VAL A 177 -7.08 3.64 -10.12
N PHE A 178 -6.55 3.70 -11.34
CA PHE A 178 -6.74 2.70 -12.40
C PHE A 178 -8.21 2.38 -12.74
N TYR A 179 -9.09 3.38 -12.66
CA TYR A 179 -10.47 3.21 -13.09
C TYR A 179 -10.53 3.18 -14.63
N THR A 180 -11.27 2.22 -15.17
CA THR A 180 -11.26 1.94 -16.61
C THR A 180 -12.41 2.64 -17.32
N VAL A 181 -12.10 3.50 -18.29
CA VAL A 181 -13.10 4.14 -19.17
C VAL A 181 -12.68 3.96 -20.62
N ASN A 182 -13.53 3.34 -21.44
CA ASN A 182 -13.26 3.07 -22.86
C ASN A 182 -11.91 2.35 -23.09
N SER A 183 -11.58 1.37 -22.24
CA SER A 183 -10.30 0.63 -22.23
C SER A 183 -9.06 1.47 -21.88
N ILE A 184 -9.23 2.68 -21.35
CA ILE A 184 -8.15 3.52 -20.85
C ILE A 184 -8.21 3.52 -19.31
N SER A 185 -7.09 3.16 -18.69
CA SER A 185 -6.90 3.25 -17.24
C SER A 185 -6.60 4.70 -16.86
N LYS A 186 -7.41 5.27 -15.97
CA LYS A 186 -7.29 6.66 -15.50
C LYS A 186 -7.19 6.69 -13.98
N SER A 187 -6.70 7.82 -13.46
CA SER A 187 -6.69 8.10 -12.02
C SER A 187 -7.07 9.56 -11.77
N HIS A 188 -7.80 9.81 -10.69
CA HIS A 188 -8.15 11.17 -10.28
C HIS A 188 -8.13 11.34 -8.78
N THR A 189 -8.08 12.61 -8.37
CA THR A 189 -8.21 13.02 -6.98
C THR A 189 -9.01 14.31 -6.85
N ASN A 190 -9.85 14.38 -5.82
CA ASN A 190 -10.61 15.55 -5.41
C ASN A 190 -10.84 15.48 -3.90
N VAL A 191 -9.76 15.69 -3.14
CA VAL A 191 -9.80 15.57 -1.68
C VAL A 191 -10.73 16.61 -1.08
N GLY A 192 -11.54 16.21 -0.09
CA GLY A 192 -12.47 17.12 0.56
C GLY A 192 -13.93 16.78 0.32
N ARG A 193 -14.25 15.76 -0.48
CA ARG A 193 -15.64 15.31 -0.62
C ARG A 193 -15.98 14.23 0.40
N TYR A 194 -15.03 13.32 0.67
CA TYR A 194 -15.17 12.19 1.58
C TYR A 194 -14.25 12.29 2.80
N TYR A 195 -13.02 12.71 2.60
CA TYR A 195 -12.02 12.90 3.65
C TYR A 195 -11.82 14.39 3.94
N GLU A 196 -11.29 14.71 5.10
CA GLU A 196 -10.99 16.08 5.51
C GLU A 196 -9.90 16.70 4.62
N LEU A 197 -10.20 17.87 4.04
CA LEU A 197 -9.21 18.64 3.29
C LEU A 197 -8.50 19.61 4.25
N PRO A 198 -7.15 19.68 4.26
CA PRO A 198 -6.45 20.64 5.10
C PRO A 198 -6.87 22.09 4.80
N PRO A 199 -6.92 22.98 5.79
CA PRO A 199 -7.36 24.36 5.60
C PRO A 199 -6.56 25.11 4.51
N GLY A 200 -7.26 25.89 3.70
CA GLY A 200 -6.67 26.71 2.64
C GLY A 200 -6.18 25.93 1.41
N GLN A 201 -6.55 24.65 1.29
CA GLN A 201 -6.27 23.83 0.12
C GLN A 201 -7.47 23.76 -0.81
N GLU A 202 -7.21 23.44 -2.08
CA GLU A 202 -8.23 23.20 -3.11
C GLU A 202 -8.21 21.72 -3.51
N GLY A 203 -9.35 21.04 -3.41
CA GLY A 203 -9.43 19.58 -3.48
C GLY A 203 -8.87 18.96 -4.75
N ASP A 204 -9.23 19.52 -5.91
CA ASP A 204 -8.80 19.02 -7.22
C ASP A 204 -7.30 19.24 -7.50
N THR A 205 -6.62 20.14 -6.77
CA THR A 205 -5.20 20.46 -7.03
C THR A 205 -4.29 20.12 -5.87
N PHE A 206 -4.84 19.82 -4.69
CA PHE A 206 -4.10 19.63 -3.45
C PHE A 206 -2.98 18.58 -3.57
N LEU A 207 -3.32 17.36 -4.02
CA LEU A 207 -2.36 16.26 -4.06
C LEU A 207 -1.38 16.38 -5.23
N THR A 208 -1.88 16.59 -6.46
CA THR A 208 -1.07 16.44 -7.67
C THR A 208 -0.99 17.69 -8.55
N GLY A 209 -1.64 18.78 -8.18
CA GLY A 209 -1.72 20.00 -8.97
C GLY A 209 -2.83 19.99 -10.03
N SER A 210 -3.46 18.83 -10.26
CA SER A 210 -4.61 18.65 -11.15
C SER A 210 -5.51 17.52 -10.69
N ARG A 211 -6.78 17.54 -11.13
CA ARG A 211 -7.75 16.50 -10.77
C ARG A 211 -7.32 15.13 -11.30
N TYR A 212 -6.86 15.08 -12.55
CA TYR A 212 -6.36 13.85 -13.17
C TYR A 212 -4.85 13.79 -13.06
N PHE A 213 -4.31 12.60 -12.88
CA PHE A 213 -2.87 12.39 -12.79
C PHE A 213 -2.46 11.04 -13.37
N ASP A 214 -1.21 10.97 -13.84
CA ASP A 214 -0.59 9.71 -14.21
C ASP A 214 0.14 9.10 -13.02
N VAL A 215 0.03 7.78 -12.93
CA VAL A 215 0.62 6.98 -11.86
C VAL A 215 2.00 6.51 -12.30
N SER A 216 3.02 6.70 -11.46
CA SER A 216 4.35 6.11 -11.67
C SER A 216 4.54 4.79 -10.94
N GLU A 217 3.93 4.60 -9.76
CA GLU A 217 3.90 3.33 -9.03
C GLU A 217 2.71 3.28 -8.05
N VAL A 218 2.20 2.07 -7.78
CA VAL A 218 1.25 1.81 -6.67
C VAL A 218 1.71 0.57 -5.94
N GLU A 219 1.73 0.63 -4.62
CA GLU A 219 1.95 -0.51 -3.76
C GLU A 219 0.77 -0.65 -2.78
N VAL A 220 0.23 -1.86 -2.64
CA VAL A 220 -0.82 -2.16 -1.67
C VAL A 220 -0.31 -3.22 -0.72
N PHE A 221 -0.32 -2.90 0.57
CA PHE A 221 0.11 -3.79 1.64
C PHE A 221 -1.10 -4.24 2.44
N ARG A 222 -1.21 -5.54 2.71
CA ARG A 222 -2.09 -6.05 3.76
C ARG A 222 -1.55 -5.61 5.11
N VAL A 223 -2.43 -5.09 5.96
CA VAL A 223 -2.16 -4.84 7.38
C VAL A 223 -2.79 -5.98 8.18
N HIS A 224 -2.03 -6.56 9.11
CA HIS A 224 -2.47 -7.66 9.97
C HIS A 224 -1.93 -7.44 11.38
N GLN A 225 -2.67 -7.88 12.39
CA GLN A 225 -2.14 -7.94 13.76
C GLN A 225 -1.19 -9.14 13.87
N ASP A 226 -0.08 -8.92 14.57
CA ASP A 226 0.87 -9.98 14.93
C ASP A 226 0.30 -10.93 16.00
#